data_AF-A0A3L9I023-F1
#
_entry.id   AF-A0A3L9I023-F1
#
_cell.length_a   1.000
_cell.length_b   1.000
_cell.length_c   1.000
_cell.angle_alpha   90.00
_cell.angle_beta   90.00
_cell.angle_gamma   90.00
#
_symmetry.space_group_name_H-M   'P 1'
#
loop_
_entity.id
_entity.type
_entity.pdbx_description
1 polymer ?
#
loop_
_entity_poly.entity_id
_entity_poly.type
_entity_poly.pdbx_seq_one_letter_code
_entity_poly.pdbx_strand_id
1 'polypeptide(L)'
;NVKAIDERQPFAAQLAAVMSKGRFTRLSAVKTPDELLRQLRRAVRLLNGSVNLDSLAEGVFRWCQESDDLLNHHRRQQRPTEFIRIRWALEYYQAGDADNEQNQ
;
A
#
# COMPACT_ATOMS: atom_id res chain seq x y z
N ASN A 1 -4.80 11.78 10.60
CA ASN A 1 -4.05 11.11 11.68
C ASN A 1 -4.69 9.76 11.90
N VAL A 2 -3.88 8.74 12.22
CA VAL A 2 -4.39 7.43 12.62
C VAL A 2 -5.16 7.60 13.92
N LYS A 3 -6.36 7.02 13.97
CA LYS A 3 -7.29 7.10 15.10
C LYS A 3 -7.50 5.73 15.74
N ALA A 4 -7.48 4.68 14.94
CA ALA A 4 -7.66 3.30 15.37
C ALA A 4 -6.76 2.38 14.55
N ILE A 5 -6.33 1.29 15.17
CA ILE A 5 -5.59 0.22 14.51
C ILE A 5 -6.61 -0.86 14.13
N ASP A 6 -6.69 -1.18 12.84
CA ASP A 6 -7.56 -2.24 12.32
C ASP A 6 -6.69 -3.29 11.61
N GLU A 7 -6.47 -4.42 12.27
CA GLU A 7 -5.55 -5.47 11.82
C GLU A 7 -6.23 -6.53 10.93
N ARG A 8 -7.54 -6.41 10.68
CA ARG A 8 -8.32 -7.45 9.97
C ARG A 8 -7.83 -7.71 8.55
N GLN A 9 -7.30 -6.69 7.90
CA GLN A 9 -6.78 -6.75 6.54
C GLN A 9 -5.51 -5.89 6.44
N PRO A 10 -4.59 -6.20 5.51
CA PRO A 10 -3.43 -5.34 5.26
C PRO A 10 -3.87 -3.98 4.70
N PHE A 11 -3.01 -2.98 4.86
CA PHE A 11 -3.29 -1.59 4.47
C PHE A 11 -3.76 -1.46 3.02
N ALA A 12 -3.12 -2.15 2.07
CA ALA A 12 -3.51 -2.06 0.66
C ALA A 12 -4.86 -2.74 0.37
N ALA A 13 -5.21 -3.81 1.08
CA ALA A 13 -6.53 -4.42 1.00
C ALA A 13 -7.62 -3.49 1.53
N GLN A 14 -7.38 -2.80 2.66
CA GLN A 14 -8.31 -1.79 3.19
C GLN A 14 -8.58 -0.67 2.15
N LEU A 15 -7.61 -0.33 1.30
CA LEU A 15 -7.81 0.65 0.24
C LEU A 15 -8.74 0.17 -0.88
N ALA A 16 -8.91 -1.14 -1.08
CA ALA A 16 -9.82 -1.68 -2.09
C ALA A 16 -11.27 -1.25 -1.85
N ALA A 17 -11.70 -1.20 -0.59
CA ALA A 17 -13.04 -0.78 -0.20
C ALA A 17 -13.32 0.72 -0.39
N VAL A 18 -12.29 1.59 -0.35
CA VAL A 18 -12.46 3.06 -0.34
C VAL A 18 -11.92 3.77 -1.57
N MET A 19 -11.20 3.06 -2.45
CA MET A 19 -10.46 3.69 -3.54
C MET A 19 -10.57 2.89 -4.84
N SER A 20 -10.74 3.60 -5.96
CA SER A 20 -10.79 2.98 -7.29
C SER A 20 -9.42 2.55 -7.81
N LYS A 21 -9.41 1.56 -8.72
CA LYS A 21 -8.19 0.99 -9.32
C LYS A 21 -7.25 2.08 -9.86
N GLY A 22 -7.78 3.07 -10.58
CA GLY A 22 -6.97 4.16 -11.16
C GLY A 22 -6.33 5.12 -10.14
N ARG A 23 -6.94 5.30 -8.95
CA ARG A 23 -6.30 6.06 -7.87
C ARG A 23 -5.22 5.23 -7.18
N PHE A 24 -5.46 3.91 -7.03
CA PHE A 24 -4.48 2.97 -6.49
C PHE A 24 -3.22 2.90 -7.35
N THR A 25 -3.36 2.78 -8.67
CA THR A 25 -2.21 2.79 -9.59
C THR A 25 -1.34 4.04 -9.44
N ARG A 26 -1.94 5.22 -9.22
CA ARG A 26 -1.18 6.45 -8.99
C ARG A 26 -0.42 6.45 -7.66
N LEU A 27 -1.00 5.86 -6.61
CA LEU A 27 -0.34 5.70 -5.31
C LEU A 27 0.86 4.76 -5.43
N SER A 28 0.71 3.63 -6.13
CA SER A 28 1.77 2.62 -6.31
C SER A 28 2.88 3.05 -7.29
N ALA A 29 2.64 4.08 -8.10
CA ALA A 29 3.61 4.61 -9.08
C ALA A 29 4.48 5.75 -8.54
N VAL A 30 4.32 6.12 -7.27
CA VAL A 30 5.07 7.19 -6.62
C VAL A 30 6.58 6.88 -6.61
N LYS A 31 7.38 7.91 -6.93
CA LYS A 31 8.84 7.79 -7.02
C LYS A 31 9.60 8.58 -5.96
N THR A 32 8.94 9.52 -5.28
CA THR A 32 9.59 10.40 -4.30
C THR A 32 9.01 10.21 -2.90
N PRO A 33 9.84 10.38 -1.84
CA PRO A 33 9.36 10.23 -0.46
C PRO A 33 8.22 11.21 -0.12
N ASP A 34 8.28 12.44 -0.61
CA ASP A 34 7.27 13.46 -0.38
C ASP A 34 5.92 13.13 -1.01
N GLU A 35 5.95 12.60 -2.24
CA GLU A 35 4.74 12.09 -2.89
C GLU A 35 4.16 10.92 -2.11
N LEU A 36 5.01 10.03 -1.59
CA LEU A 36 4.55 8.86 -0.84
C LEU A 36 3.83 9.33 0.42
N LEU A 37 4.48 10.20 1.19
CA LEU A 37 3.89 10.77 2.40
C LEU A 37 2.56 11.45 2.11
N ARG A 38 2.47 12.25 1.03
CA ARG A 38 1.23 12.91 0.64
C ARG A 38 0.12 11.92 0.29
N GLN A 39 0.43 10.87 -0.48
CA GLN A 39 -0.55 9.85 -0.87
C GLN A 39 -1.00 9.00 0.33
N LEU A 40 -0.06 8.57 1.17
CA LEU A 40 -0.38 7.81 2.39
C LEU A 40 -1.25 8.62 3.36
N ARG A 41 -0.94 9.90 3.56
CA ARG A 41 -1.79 10.78 4.40
C ARG A 41 -3.21 10.92 3.85
N ARG A 42 -3.38 10.95 2.52
CA ARG A 42 -4.71 10.97 1.89
C ARG A 42 -5.42 9.64 2.05
N ALA A 43 -4.73 8.53 1.84
CA ALA A 43 -5.24 7.18 2.02
C ALA A 43 -5.72 6.93 3.46
N VAL A 44 -4.94 7.29 4.47
CA VAL A 44 -5.33 7.20 5.88
C VAL A 44 -6.58 8.05 6.19
N ARG A 45 -6.73 9.23 5.55
CA ARG A 45 -7.94 10.04 5.71
C ARG A 45 -9.17 9.40 5.06
N LEU A 46 -9.00 8.73 3.90
CA LEU A 46 -10.09 7.99 3.23
C LEU A 46 -10.59 6.83 4.10
N LEU A 47 -9.68 6.17 4.83
CA LEU A 47 -10.00 5.14 5.82
C LEU A 47 -10.49 5.72 7.16
N ASN A 48 -10.83 7.01 7.22
CA ASN A 48 -11.22 7.73 8.45
C ASN A 48 -10.22 7.60 9.61
N GLY A 49 -8.96 7.28 9.33
CA GLY A 49 -7.92 7.02 10.31
C GLY A 49 -7.92 5.63 10.94
N SER A 50 -8.80 4.72 10.52
CA SER A 50 -8.77 3.30 10.92
C SER A 50 -7.95 2.52 9.91
N VAL A 51 -6.70 2.18 10.24
CA VAL A 51 -5.79 1.51 9.31
C VAL A 51 -5.01 0.41 10.01
N ASN A 52 -4.57 -0.59 9.26
CA ASN A 52 -3.59 -1.54 9.74
C ASN A 52 -2.22 -0.84 9.82
N LEU A 53 -1.88 -0.36 11.01
CA LEU A 53 -0.67 0.43 11.25
C LEU A 53 0.60 -0.38 10.98
N ASP A 54 0.60 -1.65 11.35
CA ASP A 54 1.77 -2.53 11.20
C ASP A 54 2.09 -2.77 9.72
N SER A 55 1.09 -3.14 8.92
CA SER A 55 1.28 -3.33 7.48
C SER A 55 1.60 -2.02 6.74
N LEU A 56 1.08 -0.88 7.22
CA LEU A 56 1.44 0.44 6.70
C LEU A 56 2.91 0.76 7.00
N ALA A 57 3.35 0.57 8.25
CA ALA A 57 4.72 0.81 8.67
C ALA A 57 5.69 -0.10 7.92
N GLU A 58 5.41 -1.41 7.85
CA GLU A 58 6.18 -2.38 7.09
C GLU A 58 6.31 -1.95 5.62
N GLY A 59 5.20 -1.52 5.00
CA GLY A 59 5.21 -1.05 3.62
C GLY A 59 6.07 0.20 3.41
N VAL A 60 6.01 1.16 4.34
CA VAL A 60 6.87 2.36 4.31
C VAL A 60 8.35 1.97 4.44
N PHE A 61 8.69 1.09 5.38
CA PHE A 61 10.07 0.63 5.56
C PHE A 61 10.61 -0.03 4.30
N ARG A 62 9.83 -0.93 3.69
CA ARG A 62 10.22 -1.61 2.43
C ARG A 62 10.38 -0.61 1.29
N TRP A 63 9.45 0.34 1.14
CA TRP A 63 9.57 1.37 0.10
C TRP A 63 10.84 2.20 0.26
N CYS A 64 11.16 2.64 1.48
CA CYS A 64 12.40 3.38 1.76
C CYS A 64 13.63 2.53 1.43
N GLN A 65 13.61 1.26 1.81
CA GLN A 65 14.71 0.32 1.57
C GLN A 65 14.93 0.07 0.06
N GLU A 66 13.84 -0.12 -0.70
CA GLU A 66 13.89 -0.29 -2.16
C GLU A 66 14.33 0.99 -2.88
N SER A 67 13.89 2.16 -2.40
CA SER A 67 14.33 3.45 -2.94
C SER A 67 15.83 3.67 -2.70
N ASP A 68 16.32 3.32 -1.53
CA ASP A 68 17.75 3.43 -1.19
C ASP A 68 18.59 2.47 -2.03
N ASP A 69 18.14 1.22 -2.20
CA ASP A 69 18.79 0.27 -3.10
C ASP A 69 18.86 0.78 -4.54
N LEU A 70 17.78 1.40 -5.02
CA LEU A 70 17.72 1.96 -6.36
C LEU A 70 18.72 3.10 -6.55
N LEU A 71 18.83 3.99 -5.55
CA LEU A 71 19.76 5.13 -5.56
C LEU A 71 21.22 4.65 -5.45
N ASN A 72 21.48 3.63 -4.65
CA ASN A 72 22.82 3.06 -4.43
C ASN A 72 23.20 1.98 -5.45
N HIS A 73 22.38 1.75 -6.48
CA HIS A 73 22.56 0.71 -7.49
C HIS A 73 22.76 -0.71 -6.89
N HIS A 74 22.23 -0.95 -5.69
CA HIS A 74 22.29 -2.24 -5.03
C HIS A 74 21.21 -3.15 -5.59
N ARG A 75 21.63 -4.12 -6.41
CA ARG A 75 20.71 -5.14 -6.92
C ARG A 75 20.53 -6.25 -5.89
N ARG A 76 19.45 -6.20 -5.11
CA ARG A 76 19.07 -7.32 -4.24
C ARG A 76 18.47 -8.47 -5.03
N GLN A 77 18.81 -9.70 -4.63
CA GLN A 77 18.09 -10.90 -5.03
C GLN A 77 16.82 -11.01 -4.19
N GLN A 78 15.79 -10.27 -4.58
CA GLN A 78 14.45 -10.33 -3.99
C GLN A 78 13.46 -10.90 -5.00
N ARG A 79 12.50 -11.69 -4.52
CA ARG A 79 11.45 -12.27 -5.37
C ARG A 79 10.58 -11.13 -5.92
N PRO A 80 10.00 -11.27 -7.12
CA PRO A 80 9.10 -10.25 -7.67
C PRO A 80 7.97 -9.85 -6.69
N THR A 81 7.44 -10.80 -5.91
CA THR A 81 6.37 -10.56 -4.94
C THR A 81 6.81 -9.81 -3.68
N GLU A 82 8.12 -9.63 -3.47
CA GLU A 82 8.66 -8.92 -2.29
C GLU A 82 8.74 -7.42 -2.51
N PHE A 83 8.74 -6.95 -3.77
CA PHE A 83 8.67 -5.53 -4.09
C PHE A 83 7.36 -4.94 -3.57
N ILE A 84 7.44 -3.85 -2.83
CA ILE A 84 6.29 -3.26 -2.14
C ILE A 84 5.17 -2.88 -3.10
N ARG A 85 5.52 -2.39 -4.29
CA ARG A 85 4.53 -2.07 -5.34
C ARG A 85 3.75 -3.30 -5.81
N ILE A 86 4.40 -4.46 -5.85
CA ILE A 86 3.79 -5.73 -6.26
C ILE A 86 2.98 -6.30 -5.10
N ARG A 87 3.54 -6.30 -3.89
CA ARG A 87 2.83 -6.74 -2.68
C ARG A 87 1.54 -5.96 -2.45
N TRP A 88 1.60 -4.62 -2.48
CA TRP A 88 0.40 -3.79 -2.36
C TRP A 88 -0.59 -4.07 -3.49
N ALA A 89 -0.14 -4.28 -4.72
CA ALA A 89 -1.04 -4.60 -5.82
C ALA A 89 -1.75 -5.95 -5.59
N LEU A 90 -1.03 -6.99 -5.15
CA LEU A 90 -1.63 -8.28 -4.82
C LEU A 90 -2.69 -8.12 -3.73
N GLU A 91 -2.34 -7.48 -2.61
CA GLU A 91 -3.26 -7.25 -1.48
C GLU A 91 -4.51 -6.45 -1.90
N TYR A 92 -4.33 -5.40 -2.71
CA TYR A 92 -5.42 -4.54 -3.17
C TYR A 92 -6.37 -5.26 -4.14
N TYR A 93 -5.84 -5.94 -5.15
CA TYR A 93 -6.67 -6.60 -6.16
C TYR A 93 -7.34 -7.86 -5.60
N GLN A 94 -6.68 -8.62 -4.74
CA GLN A 94 -7.29 -9.78 -4.07
C GLN A 94 -8.48 -9.37 -3.19
N ALA A 95 -8.37 -8.26 -2.46
CA ALA A 95 -9.47 -7.76 -1.64
C ALA A 95 -10.62 -7.19 -2.49
N GLY A 96 -10.31 -6.45 -3.55
CA GLY A 96 -11.32 -5.88 -4.45
C GLY A 96 -12.09 -6.92 -5.27
N ASP A 97 -11.48 -8.06 -5.56
CA ASP A 97 -12.16 -9.17 -6.24
C ASP A 97 -13.02 -9.99 -5.25
N ALA A 98 -12.58 -10.18 -4.01
CA ALA A 98 -13.36 -10.85 -2.96
C ALA A 98 -14.66 -10.10 -2.60
N ASP A 99 -14.66 -8.77 -2.60
CA ASP A 99 -15.86 -7.95 -2.36
C ASP A 99 -16.86 -8.00 -3.53
N ASN A 100 -16.40 -8.31 -4.76
CA ASN A 100 -17.29 -8.51 -5.91
C ASN A 100 -17.96 -9.89 -5.90
N GLU A 101 -17.29 -10.93 -5.40
CA GLU A 101 -17.84 -12.29 -5.29
C GLU A 101 -18.90 -12.43 -4.19
N GLN A 102 -18.86 -11.59 -3.13
CA GLN A 102 -19.87 -11.59 -2.06
C GLN A 102 -21.17 -10.83 -2.43
N ASN A 103 -21.20 -10.15 -3.58
CA ASN A 103 -22.35 -9.37 -4.06
C ASN A 103 -23.05 -10.01 -5.29
N GLN A 104 -22.80 -11.30 -5.58
CA GLN A 104 -23.52 -12.11 -6.57
C GLN A 104 -24.37 -13.18 -5.90
#